data_AF-A0A935W6M7-F1
#
_entry.id   AF-A0A935W6M7-F1
#
_cell.length_a   1.000
_cell.length_b   1.000
_cell.length_c   1.000
_cell.angle_alpha   90.00
_cell.angle_beta   90.00
_cell.angle_gamma   90.00
#
_symmetry.space_group_name_H-M   'P 1'
#
loop_
_entity.id
_entity.type
_entity.pdbx_description
1 polymer ?
#
loop_
_entity_poly.entity_id
_entity_poly.type
_entity_poly.pdbx_seq_one_letter_code
_entity_poly.pdbx_strand_id
1 'polypeptide(L)'
;MGRTFLHWKELFWEHRLDLVRTLRCLVFGQATYESLLRPFRHLTAKAVLYGVTVNWLQQTLPWQLADIDQRLAGELAAGEHLPANDFHPLPLMGLPGVTADRESAACYDDQWQFRPGRRSRSV
;
A
#
# COMPACT_ATOMS: atom_id res chain seq x y z
N MET A 1 9.36 10.91 -12.28
CA MET A 1 9.03 9.56 -11.80
C MET A 1 7.65 9.18 -12.33
N GLY A 2 7.56 8.18 -13.21
CA GLY A 2 6.32 7.82 -13.89
C GLY A 2 5.29 7.20 -12.93
N ARG A 3 4.02 7.61 -13.04
CA ARG A 3 2.93 7.05 -12.23
C ARG A 3 2.74 5.57 -12.57
N THR A 4 2.95 4.69 -11.59
CA THR A 4 2.76 3.24 -11.72
C THR A 4 1.28 2.92 -11.95
N PHE A 5 0.99 2.22 -13.06
CA PHE A 5 -0.31 1.59 -13.27
C PHE A 5 -0.42 0.41 -12.30
N LEU A 6 -1.38 0.47 -11.38
CA LEU A 6 -1.55 -0.57 -10.36
C LEU A 6 -2.58 -1.59 -10.84
N HIS A 7 -2.11 -2.79 -11.19
CA HIS A 7 -2.93 -3.96 -11.47
C HIS A 7 -3.18 -4.73 -10.17
N TRP A 8 -4.27 -4.41 -9.47
CA TRP A 8 -4.51 -4.91 -8.13
C TRP A 8 -4.73 -6.43 -8.03
N LYS A 9 -5.38 -7.04 -9.03
CA LYS A 9 -5.58 -8.49 -9.07
C LYS A 9 -4.26 -9.23 -9.27
N GLU A 10 -3.44 -8.77 -10.20
CA GLU A 10 -2.09 -9.29 -10.42
C GLU A 10 -1.26 -9.20 -9.12
N LEU A 11 -1.25 -8.02 -8.48
CA LEU A 11 -0.51 -7.78 -7.26
C LEU A 11 -1.00 -8.63 -6.07
N PHE A 12 -2.29 -8.56 -5.74
CA PHE A 12 -2.82 -9.14 -4.49
C PHE A 12 -3.32 -10.58 -4.62
N TRP A 13 -3.58 -11.08 -5.83
CA TRP A 13 -4.07 -12.43 -6.05
C TRP A 13 -3.03 -13.31 -6.74
N GLU A 14 -2.57 -12.91 -7.94
CA GLU A 14 -1.67 -13.73 -8.75
C GLU A 14 -0.29 -13.87 -8.09
N HIS A 15 0.24 -12.77 -7.56
CA HIS A 15 1.53 -12.74 -6.86
C HIS A 15 1.42 -12.76 -5.33
N ARG A 16 0.29 -13.20 -4.76
CA ARG A 16 0.04 -13.12 -3.31
C ARG A 16 1.12 -13.80 -2.44
N LEU A 17 1.70 -14.90 -2.92
CA LEU A 17 2.76 -15.61 -2.19
C LEU A 17 4.08 -14.86 -2.21
N ASP A 18 4.40 -14.22 -3.34
CA ASP A 18 5.57 -13.37 -3.48
C ASP A 18 5.40 -12.08 -2.67
N LEU A 19 4.21 -11.49 -2.72
CA LEU A 19 3.85 -10.27 -2.01
C LEU A 19 4.11 -10.38 -0.50
N VAL A 20 3.77 -11.51 0.12
CA VAL A 20 4.05 -11.76 1.55
C VAL A 20 5.56 -11.72 1.86
N ARG A 21 6.40 -12.05 0.89
CA ARG A 21 7.87 -12.07 1.04
C ARG A 21 8.52 -10.75 0.64
N THR A 22 7.94 -10.03 -0.32
CA THR A 22 8.57 -8.87 -0.98
C THR A 22 7.96 -7.53 -0.58
N LEU A 23 6.78 -7.52 0.03
CA LEU A 23 6.11 -6.31 0.49
C LEU A 23 6.03 -6.27 2.02
N ARG A 24 6.27 -5.08 2.58
CA ARG A 24 5.95 -4.74 3.96
C ARG A 24 5.03 -3.53 3.95
N CYS A 25 3.87 -3.67 4.59
CA CYS A 25 2.95 -2.57 4.78
C CYS A 25 3.05 -2.13 6.25
N LEU A 26 3.49 -0.90 6.47
CA LEU A 26 3.56 -0.29 7.79
C LEU A 26 2.42 0.73 7.88
N VAL A 27 1.41 0.40 8.67
CA VAL A 27 0.23 1.27 8.85
C VAL A 27 0.46 2.18 10.05
N PHE A 28 0.22 3.48 9.84
CA PHE A 28 0.28 4.48 10.90
C PHE A 28 -0.86 5.49 10.77
N GLY A 29 -1.08 6.25 11.84
CA GLY A 29 -2.17 7.23 11.94
C GLY A 29 -3.45 6.63 12.50
N GLN A 30 -4.11 7.40 13.36
CA GLN A 30 -5.26 6.96 14.15
C GLN A 30 -6.45 6.52 13.28
N ALA A 31 -6.82 7.34 12.28
CA ALA A 31 -7.99 7.06 11.44
C ALA A 31 -7.86 5.75 10.64
N THR A 32 -6.67 5.46 10.11
CA THR A 32 -6.43 4.23 9.34
C THR A 32 -6.49 3.00 10.25
N TYR A 33 -5.89 3.09 11.44
CA TYR A 33 -5.89 2.00 12.41
C TYR A 33 -7.31 1.68 12.91
N GLU A 34 -8.09 2.71 13.27
CA GLU A 34 -9.49 2.53 13.67
C GLU A 34 -10.34 1.92 12.54
N SER A 35 -10.12 2.35 11.30
CA SER A 35 -10.83 1.79 10.14
C SER A 35 -10.50 0.31 9.90
N LEU A 36 -9.30 -0.14 10.26
CA LEU A 36 -8.90 -1.55 10.16
C LEU A 36 -9.49 -2.44 11.26
N LEU A 37 -9.97 -1.87 12.38
CA LEU A 37 -10.69 -2.64 13.40
C LEU A 37 -12.07 -3.10 12.91
N ARG A 38 -12.67 -2.33 11.98
CA ARG A 38 -13.94 -2.67 11.32
C ARG A 38 -13.84 -2.36 9.82
N PRO A 39 -13.12 -3.19 9.03
CA PRO A 39 -12.90 -2.92 7.62
C PRO A 39 -14.21 -2.80 6.86
N PHE A 40 -14.29 -1.85 5.93
CA PHE A 40 -15.47 -1.61 5.11
C PHE A 40 -15.12 -1.52 3.62
N ARG A 41 -16.11 -1.72 2.76
CA ARG A 41 -15.93 -1.64 1.30
C ARG A 41 -15.41 -0.25 0.91
N HIS A 42 -14.44 -0.22 0.00
CA HIS A 42 -13.69 0.95 -0.46
C HIS A 42 -12.67 1.53 0.52
N LEU A 43 -12.37 0.85 1.64
CA LEU A 43 -11.31 1.29 2.54
C LEU A 43 -9.96 1.37 1.80
N THR A 44 -9.47 2.61 1.65
CA THR A 44 -8.28 2.97 0.88
C THR A 44 -7.45 3.94 1.70
N ALA A 45 -6.17 3.63 1.91
CA ALA A 45 -5.23 4.52 2.57
C ALA A 45 -4.42 5.32 1.55
N LYS A 46 -3.82 6.41 2.03
CA LYS A 46 -2.71 7.09 1.36
C LYS A 46 -1.42 6.36 1.74
N ALA A 47 -0.58 6.05 0.76
CA ALA A 47 0.66 5.33 0.96
C ALA A 47 1.83 6.02 0.25
N VAL A 48 3.01 5.94 0.86
CA VAL A 48 4.30 6.21 0.22
C VAL A 48 4.95 4.87 -0.10
N LEU A 49 5.50 4.72 -1.31
CA LEU A 49 6.11 3.48 -1.76
C LEU A 49 7.64 3.62 -1.75
N TYR A 50 8.30 2.78 -0.96
CA TYR A 50 9.76 2.70 -0.93
C TYR A 50 10.25 1.45 -1.64
N GLY A 51 11.20 1.61 -2.54
CA GLY A 51 12.00 0.50 -3.06
C GLY A 51 13.05 0.11 -2.02
N VAL A 52 13.01 -1.15 -1.57
CA VAL A 52 13.94 -1.68 -0.56
C VAL A 52 14.60 -2.96 -1.04
N THR A 53 15.74 -3.31 -0.46
CA THR A 53 16.45 -4.55 -0.77
C THR A 53 15.88 -5.74 0.01
N VAL A 54 16.19 -6.97 -0.42
CA VAL A 54 15.83 -8.17 0.34
C VAL A 54 16.48 -8.17 1.73
N ASN A 55 17.72 -7.68 1.85
CA ASN A 55 18.40 -7.56 3.14
C ASN A 55 17.68 -6.59 4.09
N TRP A 56 17.09 -5.52 3.55
CA TRP A 56 16.25 -4.60 4.32
C TRP A 56 15.00 -5.31 4.87
N LEU A 57 14.32 -6.12 4.04
CA LEU A 57 13.13 -6.89 4.44
C LEU A 57 13.42 -7.95 5.52
N GLN A 58 14.67 -8.40 5.62
CA GLN A 58 15.16 -9.36 6.62
C GLN A 58 15.56 -8.71 7.95
N GLN A 59 15.66 -7.38 8.02
CA GLN A 59 15.92 -6.69 9.28
C GLN A 59 14.76 -6.84 10.26
N THR A 60 15.04 -6.58 11.54
CA THR A 60 14.01 -6.62 12.58
C THR A 60 12.98 -5.51 12.39
N LEU A 61 11.73 -5.75 12.82
CA LEU A 61 10.67 -4.75 12.72
C LEU A 61 11.03 -3.41 13.38
N PRO A 62 11.63 -3.35 14.59
CA PRO A 62 12.04 -2.07 15.18
C PRO A 62 13.05 -1.30 14.32
N TRP A 63 13.99 -2.00 13.68
CA TRP A 63 14.96 -1.37 12.79
C TRP A 63 14.29 -0.82 11.53
N GLN A 64 13.39 -1.59 10.92
CA GLN A 64 12.61 -1.17 9.75
C GLN A 64 11.76 0.06 10.06
N LEU A 65 11.10 0.08 11.22
CA LEU A 65 10.29 1.22 11.66
C LEU A 65 11.15 2.48 11.83
N ALA A 66 12.31 2.38 12.48
CA ALA A 66 13.21 3.51 12.68
C ALA A 66 13.75 4.06 11.35
N ASP A 67 14.13 3.20 10.41
CA ASP A 67 14.62 3.62 9.09
C ASP A 67 13.51 4.31 8.26
N ILE A 68 12.29 3.77 8.25
CA ILE A 68 11.16 4.40 7.54
C ILE A 68 10.74 5.72 8.20
N ASP A 69 10.69 5.78 9.53
CA ASP A 69 10.33 6.99 10.26
C ASP A 69 11.33 8.12 9.93
N GLN A 70 12.63 7.82 9.97
CA GLN A 70 13.67 8.79 9.64
C GLN A 70 13.58 9.27 8.18
N ARG A 71 13.37 8.36 7.22
CA ARG A 71 13.21 8.72 5.80
C ARG A 71 12.00 9.63 5.58
N LEU A 72 10.83 9.19 6.05
CA LEU A 72 9.58 9.90 5.85
C LEU A 72 9.61 11.27 6.55
N ALA A 73 10.17 11.36 7.76
CA ALA A 73 10.36 12.64 8.45
C ALA A 73 11.26 13.59 7.66
N GLY A 74 12.35 13.09 7.07
CA GLY A 74 13.24 13.87 6.21
C GLY A 74 12.55 14.40 4.95
N GLU A 75 11.78 13.55 4.27
CA GLU A 75 10.99 13.92 3.09
C GLU A 75 9.95 14.99 3.42
N LEU A 76 9.21 14.81 4.53
CA LEU A 76 8.25 15.79 5.01
C LEU A 76 8.91 17.13 5.37
N ALA A 77 10.08 17.10 6.02
CA ALA A 77 10.82 18.31 6.37
C ALA A 77 11.36 19.05 5.13
N ALA A 78 11.66 18.30 4.05
CA ALA A 78 12.03 18.86 2.75
C ALA A 78 10.83 19.40 1.95
N GLY A 79 9.60 19.23 2.46
CA GLY A 79 8.38 19.66 1.80
C GLY A 79 7.87 18.70 0.72
N GLU A 80 8.29 17.44 0.75
CA GLU A 80 7.69 16.37 -0.06
C GLU A 80 6.37 15.87 0.58
N HIS A 81 5.52 15.23 -0.23
CA HIS A 81 4.24 14.65 0.22
C HIS A 81 3.25 15.64 0.83
N LEU A 82 3.37 16.93 0.52
CA LEU A 82 2.43 17.97 0.98
C LEU A 82 1.09 17.95 0.22
N PRO A 83 1.06 17.81 -1.11
CA PRO A 83 -0.17 17.65 -1.85
C PRO A 83 -0.76 16.25 -1.64
N ALA A 84 -2.09 16.16 -1.50
CA ALA A 84 -2.77 14.88 -1.38
C ALA A 84 -2.54 13.90 -2.56
N ASN A 85 -2.10 14.42 -3.72
CA ASN A 85 -1.84 13.64 -4.94
C ASN A 85 -0.45 12.98 -4.98
N ASP A 86 0.43 13.27 -4.02
CA ASP A 86 1.77 12.66 -3.96
C ASP A 86 1.71 11.27 -3.32
N PHE A 87 0.62 10.96 -2.62
CA PHE A 87 0.36 9.65 -2.06
C PHE A 87 -0.27 8.70 -3.09
N HIS A 88 0.17 7.44 -3.05
CA HIS A 88 -0.46 6.36 -3.78
C HIS A 88 -1.72 5.89 -3.05
N PRO A 89 -2.87 5.73 -3.73
CA PRO A 89 -4.04 5.11 -3.14
C PRO A 89 -3.79 3.60 -2.97
N LEU A 90 -3.83 3.11 -1.74
CA LEU A 90 -3.67 1.69 -1.41
C LEU A 90 -5.00 1.12 -0.88
N PRO A 91 -5.72 0.28 -1.65
CA PRO A 91 -6.93 -0.37 -1.17
C PRO A 91 -6.55 -1.42 -0.13
N LEU A 92 -6.73 -1.08 1.16
CA LEU A 92 -6.27 -1.90 2.30
C LEU A 92 -6.92 -3.27 2.33
N MET A 93 -8.14 -3.33 1.82
CA MET A 93 -8.88 -4.56 1.66
C MET A 93 -8.09 -5.60 0.84
N GLY A 94 -7.22 -5.21 -0.09
CA GLY A 94 -6.40 -6.14 -0.87
C GLY A 94 -5.26 -6.82 -0.13
N LEU A 95 -4.86 -6.27 1.03
CA LEU A 95 -3.68 -6.76 1.75
C LEU A 95 -3.95 -8.12 2.41
N PRO A 96 -2.99 -9.06 2.35
CA PRO A 96 -3.08 -10.31 3.09
C PRO A 96 -3.32 -10.08 4.59
N GLY A 97 -4.26 -10.82 5.17
CA GLY A 97 -4.56 -10.78 6.62
C GLY A 97 -5.58 -9.73 7.06
N VAL A 98 -6.11 -8.87 6.17
CA VAL A 98 -7.10 -7.83 6.56
C VAL A 98 -8.54 -8.36 6.67
N THR A 99 -8.94 -9.35 5.87
CA THR A 99 -10.26 -10.01 5.98
C THR A 99 -10.17 -11.48 5.55
N ALA A 100 -11.01 -12.34 6.15
CA ALA A 100 -11.06 -13.78 5.90
C ALA A 100 -11.69 -14.16 4.54
N ASP A 101 -12.57 -13.31 3.98
CA ASP A 101 -13.34 -13.58 2.75
C ASP A 101 -12.51 -13.65 1.46
N ARG A 102 -11.18 -13.50 1.52
CA ARG A 102 -10.34 -13.17 0.35
C ARG A 102 -9.59 -14.35 -0.26
N GLU A 103 -10.05 -15.55 0.01
CA GLU A 103 -9.59 -16.79 -0.64
C GLU A 103 -10.18 -16.99 -2.05
N SER A 104 -10.91 -16.01 -2.60
CA SER A 104 -11.48 -16.07 -3.95
C SER A 104 -10.92 -14.98 -4.88
N ALA A 105 -10.45 -15.41 -6.05
CA ALA A 105 -9.97 -14.54 -7.12
C ALA A 105 -10.99 -13.47 -7.56
N ALA A 106 -12.29 -13.79 -7.50
CA ALA A 106 -13.37 -12.95 -7.96
C ALA A 106 -13.53 -11.65 -7.13
N CYS A 107 -13.08 -11.65 -5.88
CA CYS A 107 -13.10 -10.46 -5.03
C CYS A 107 -12.27 -9.31 -5.64
N TYR A 108 -11.23 -9.63 -6.39
CA TYR A 108 -10.32 -8.65 -7.01
C TYR A 108 -10.84 -8.12 -8.35
N ASP A 109 -11.97 -8.65 -8.86
CA ASP A 109 -12.64 -8.15 -10.05
C ASP A 109 -13.58 -6.96 -9.76
N ASP A 110 -13.85 -6.66 -8.48
CA ASP A 110 -14.62 -5.47 -8.09
C ASP A 110 -13.81 -4.18 -8.34
N GLN A 111 -13.97 -3.61 -9.53
CA GLN A 111 -13.31 -2.36 -9.93
C GLN A 111 -13.73 -1.15 -9.10
N TRP A 112 -14.83 -1.20 -8.35
CA TRP A 112 -15.18 -0.11 -7.42
C TRP A 112 -14.23 -0.09 -6.22
N GLN A 113 -13.86 -1.28 -5.74
CA GLN A 113 -12.89 -1.52 -4.67
C GLN A 113 -11.44 -1.40 -5.16
N PHE A 114 -11.13 -1.99 -6.32
CA PHE A 114 -9.80 -2.11 -6.89
C PHE A 114 -9.68 -1.29 -8.17
N ARG A 115 -9.87 0.02 -8.03
CA ARG A 115 -9.81 0.94 -9.16
C ARG A 115 -8.41 0.92 -9.78
N PRO A 116 -8.26 0.70 -11.09
CA PRO A 116 -6.96 0.82 -11.74
C PRO A 116 -6.43 2.25 -11.56
N GLY A 117 -5.11 2.37 -11.46
CA GLY A 117 -4.44 3.67 -11.36
C GLY A 117 -4.93 4.63 -12.47
N ARG A 118 -5.03 5.93 -12.16
CA ARG A 118 -5.44 6.92 -13.16
C ARG A 118 -4.50 6.83 -14.35
N ARG A 119 -5.04 6.54 -15.54
CA ARG A 119 -4.29 6.67 -16.79
C ARG A 119 -3.75 8.09 -16.84
N SER A 120 -2.43 8.25 -16.97
CA SER A 120 -1.92 9.51 -17.49
C SER A 120 -2.60 9.69 -18.85
N ARG A 121 -3.45 10.72 -18.96
CA ARG A 121 -3.84 11.21 -20.28
C ARG A 121 -2.55 11.75 -20.87
N SER A 122 -1.91 10.97 -21.73
CA SER A 122 -0.89 11.49 -22.63
C SER A 122 -1.57 12.62 -23.39
N VAL A 123 -1.08 13.84 -23.17
CA VAL A 123 -1.31 14.97 -24.09
C VAL A 123 -0.24 14.88 -25.15
#